data_AF-A0A1I5IJ49-F1
#
_entry.id   AF-A0A1I5IJ49-F1
#
_cell.length_a   1.000
_cell.length_b   1.000
_cell.length_c   1.000
_cell.angle_alpha   90.00
_cell.angle_beta   90.00
_cell.angle_gamma   90.00
#
_symmetry.space_group_name_H-M   'P 1'
#
loop_
_entity.id
_entity.type
_entity.pdbx_description
1 polymer ?
#
loop_
_entity_poly.entity_id
_entity_poly.type
_entity_poly.pdbx_seq_one_letter_code
_entity_poly.pdbx_strand_id
1 'polypeptide(L)'
;MTATEVGGVAVVSDEPTRAPFDAPGGKAVFWQQIRTLTLADGTTAFGCVHCDYTSANRNSIRPHLHRHNGKRRGAARTVKTAASSLSLADLIEKAEQIDALAADRDAWKARAREAEKKLRMLRNALGGAA
;
A
#
# COMPACT_ATOMS: atom_id res chain seq x y z
N MET A 1 7.69 -21.64 2.43
CA MET A 1 8.95 -22.31 2.83
C MET A 1 9.84 -21.19 3.34
N THR A 2 10.38 -21.34 4.56
CA THR A 2 11.29 -20.36 5.17
C THR A 2 12.73 -20.80 4.94
N ALA A 3 13.63 -19.84 4.71
CA ALA A 3 15.03 -20.13 4.41
C ALA A 3 15.73 -20.86 5.57
N THR A 4 16.46 -21.93 5.26
CA THR A 4 17.26 -22.70 6.22
C THR A 4 18.70 -22.17 6.33
N GLU A 5 19.17 -21.44 5.31
CA GLU A 5 20.49 -20.83 5.24
C GLU A 5 20.41 -19.42 4.65
N VAL A 6 21.28 -18.52 5.11
CA VAL A 6 21.42 -17.16 4.56
C VAL A 6 22.89 -16.90 4.28
N GLY A 7 23.25 -16.80 3.00
CA GLY A 7 24.64 -16.54 2.60
C GLY A 7 25.65 -17.61 3.07
N GLY A 8 25.20 -18.86 3.22
CA GLY A 8 26.02 -19.97 3.73
C GLY A 8 26.08 -20.10 5.25
N VAL A 9 25.36 -19.24 6.00
CA VAL A 9 25.22 -19.35 7.45
C VAL A 9 23.88 -20.00 7.79
N ALA A 10 23.91 -21.01 8.65
CA ALA A 10 22.71 -21.74 9.06
C ALA A 10 21.79 -20.89 9.96
N VAL A 11 20.48 -21.01 9.75
CA VAL A 11 19.46 -20.40 10.60
C VAL A 11 19.25 -21.26 11.85
N VAL A 12 19.43 -20.65 13.02
CA VAL A 12 19.30 -21.28 14.34
C VAL A 12 17.90 -21.11 14.91
N SER A 13 17.26 -19.95 14.71
CA SER A 13 15.87 -19.73 15.13
C SER A 13 15.03 -19.04 14.07
N ASP A 14 13.75 -19.41 14.00
CA ASP A 14 12.75 -18.86 13.08
C ASP A 14 11.48 -18.44 13.83
N GLU A 15 11.40 -17.15 14.18
CA GLU A 15 10.31 -16.58 14.98
C GLU A 15 9.45 -15.59 14.18
N PRO A 16 8.15 -15.43 14.48
CA PRO A 16 7.34 -14.39 13.87
C PRO A 16 7.87 -13.00 14.24
N THR A 17 8.01 -12.10 13.27
CA THR A 17 8.54 -10.75 13.57
C THR A 17 7.52 -9.92 14.35
N ARG A 18 7.88 -9.42 15.53
CA ARG A 18 7.04 -8.50 16.31
C ARG A 18 6.88 -7.16 15.57
N ALA A 19 5.65 -6.65 15.52
CA ALA A 19 5.34 -5.33 15.00
C ALA A 19 5.87 -4.25 15.96
N PRO A 20 6.21 -3.05 15.47
CA PRO A 20 6.56 -1.92 16.33
C PRO A 20 5.41 -1.39 17.19
N PHE A 21 4.19 -1.90 17.01
CA PHE A 21 2.96 -1.42 17.64
C PHE A 21 2.23 -2.56 18.33
N ASP A 22 1.51 -2.20 19.40
CA ASP A 22 0.69 -3.13 20.17
C ASP A 22 -0.79 -2.92 19.82
N ALA A 23 -1.58 -3.98 20.00
CA ALA A 23 -3.03 -3.93 19.89
C ALA A 23 -3.64 -3.25 21.14
N PRO A 24 -4.91 -2.82 21.08
CA PRO A 24 -5.61 -2.33 22.26
C PRO A 24 -5.47 -3.29 23.45
N GLY A 25 -5.07 -2.76 24.61
CA GLY A 25 -4.76 -3.55 25.80
C GLY A 25 -3.32 -4.07 25.89
N GLY A 26 -2.38 -3.54 25.11
CA GLY A 26 -0.94 -3.82 25.24
C GLY A 26 -0.50 -5.18 24.71
N LYS A 27 -1.35 -5.86 23.92
CA LYS A 27 -1.02 -7.16 23.33
C LYS A 27 -0.07 -6.96 22.15
N ALA A 28 1.06 -7.67 22.16
CA ALA A 28 2.02 -7.63 21.07
C ALA A 28 1.39 -8.12 19.75
N VAL A 29 1.56 -7.35 18.69
CA VAL A 29 1.15 -7.75 17.33
C VAL A 29 2.34 -8.32 16.61
N PHE A 30 2.14 -9.38 15.84
CA PHE A 30 3.18 -10.00 15.01
C PHE A 30 2.84 -9.86 13.53
N TRP A 31 3.87 -9.66 12.71
CA TRP A 31 3.74 -9.62 11.27
C TRP A 31 3.59 -11.04 10.74
N GLN A 32 2.46 -11.34 10.11
CA GLN A 32 2.11 -12.70 9.71
C GLN A 32 3.01 -13.28 8.61
N GLN A 33 3.54 -12.43 7.73
CA GLN A 33 4.26 -12.85 6.52
C GLN A 33 5.78 -12.61 6.61
N ILE A 34 6.27 -12.09 7.74
CA ILE A 34 7.68 -11.72 7.94
C ILE A 34 8.19 -12.46 9.17
N ARG A 35 9.33 -13.13 9.00
CA ARG A 35 9.98 -13.92 10.04
C ARG A 35 11.31 -13.29 10.43
N THR A 36 11.64 -13.37 11.71
CA THR A 36 12.93 -12.98 12.25
C THR A 36 13.77 -14.26 12.37
N LEU A 37 14.87 -14.30 11.63
CA LEU A 37 15.79 -15.43 11.58
C LEU A 37 17.05 -15.07 12.38
N THR A 38 17.37 -15.86 13.39
CA THR A 38 18.65 -15.76 14.09
C THR A 38 19.64 -16.73 13.46
N LEU A 39 20.77 -16.21 13.02
CA LEU A 39 21.82 -16.97 12.35
C LEU A 39 22.83 -17.53 13.36
N ALA A 40 23.57 -18.56 12.97
CA ALA A 40 24.58 -19.19 13.82
C ALA A 40 25.73 -18.25 14.23
N ASP A 41 25.97 -17.20 13.45
CA ASP A 41 26.94 -16.14 13.77
C ASP A 41 26.38 -15.07 14.74
N GLY A 42 25.13 -15.24 15.20
CA GLY A 42 24.45 -14.31 16.08
C GLY A 42 23.82 -13.12 15.37
N THR A 43 23.94 -13.02 14.04
CA THR A 43 23.29 -11.95 13.29
C THR A 43 21.80 -12.25 13.08
N THR A 44 21.01 -11.20 12.87
CA THR A 44 19.58 -11.32 12.61
C THR A 44 19.27 -10.96 11.17
N ALA A 45 18.57 -11.85 10.48
CA ALA A 45 18.01 -11.61 9.15
C ALA A 45 16.48 -11.64 9.20
N PHE A 46 15.83 -11.08 8.19
CA PHE A 46 14.39 -11.13 8.02
C PHE A 46 14.05 -12.02 6.83
N GLY A 47 13.17 -12.99 7.05
CA GLY A 47 12.74 -13.97 6.05
C GLY A 47 11.28 -13.78 5.61
N CYS A 48 10.97 -14.31 4.44
CA CYS A 48 9.60 -14.47 3.94
C CYS A 48 9.03 -15.82 4.37
N VAL A 49 7.72 -15.88 4.68
CA VAL A 49 7.03 -17.15 4.96
C VAL A 49 6.81 -17.98 3.69
N HIS A 50 6.70 -17.29 2.54
CA HIS A 50 6.30 -17.90 1.27
C HIS A 50 7.46 -18.47 0.47
N CYS A 51 8.66 -17.93 0.61
CA CYS A 51 9.86 -18.40 -0.10
C CYS A 51 11.14 -18.11 0.70
N ASP A 52 12.27 -18.61 0.17
CA ASP A 52 13.58 -18.53 0.81
C ASP A 52 14.26 -17.15 0.68
N TYR A 53 13.50 -16.11 0.32
CA TYR A 53 14.02 -14.75 0.26
C TYR A 53 14.29 -14.22 1.66
N THR A 54 15.52 -13.76 1.88
CA THR A 54 15.98 -13.16 3.13
C THR A 54 16.66 -11.82 2.89
N SER A 55 16.59 -10.92 3.88
CA SER A 55 17.23 -9.60 3.84
C SER A 55 17.67 -9.18 5.24
N ALA A 56 18.79 -8.49 5.35
CA ALA A 56 19.25 -7.89 6.61
C ALA A 56 18.29 -6.80 7.13
N ASN A 57 17.50 -6.18 6.24
CA ASN A 57 16.52 -5.15 6.60
C ASN A 57 15.08 -5.66 6.40
N ARG A 58 14.27 -5.53 7.46
CA ARG A 58 12.83 -5.83 7.49
C ARG A 58 12.03 -5.06 6.43
N ASN A 59 12.44 -3.81 6.15
CA ASN A 59 11.73 -2.95 5.20
C ASN A 59 11.81 -3.47 3.76
N SER A 60 12.81 -4.30 3.43
CA SER A 60 12.94 -4.94 2.12
C SER A 60 11.97 -6.11 1.92
N ILE A 61 11.45 -6.69 3.00
CA ILE A 61 10.50 -7.82 2.91
C ILE A 61 9.11 -7.33 2.50
N ARG A 62 8.67 -6.14 2.94
CA ARG A 62 7.37 -5.56 2.58
C ARG A 62 7.15 -5.44 1.06
N PRO A 63 8.05 -4.82 0.27
CA PRO A 63 7.90 -4.76 -1.18
C PRO A 63 8.03 -6.14 -1.83
N HIS A 64 8.87 -7.02 -1.28
CA HIS A 64 8.98 -8.41 -1.75
C HIS A 64 7.64 -9.17 -1.63
N LEU A 65 6.90 -9.01 -0.51
CA LEU A 65 5.59 -9.66 -0.31
C LEU A 65 4.53 -9.27 -1.34
N HIS A 66 4.67 -8.12 -2.02
CA HIS A 66 3.79 -7.78 -3.13
C HIS A 66 3.89 -8.76 -4.30
N ARG A 67 5.03 -9.43 -4.48
CA ARG A 67 5.23 -10.47 -5.50
C ARG A 67 4.44 -11.74 -5.19
N HIS A 68 4.28 -12.09 -3.92
CA HIS A 68 3.45 -13.22 -3.50
C HIS A 68 1.96 -12.89 -3.51
N ASN A 69 1.60 -11.69 -3.05
CA ASN A 69 0.21 -11.31 -2.91
C ASN A 69 -0.48 -11.03 -4.26
N GLY A 70 0.24 -11.08 -5.40
CA GLY A 70 -0.28 -11.00 -6.78
C GLY A 70 -1.11 -9.77 -7.11
N LYS A 71 -1.36 -8.90 -6.14
CA LYS A 71 -2.30 -7.79 -6.23
C LYS A 71 -1.55 -6.64 -6.85
N ARG A 72 -1.56 -6.65 -8.18
CA ARG A 72 -1.20 -5.54 -9.06
C ARG A 72 -1.58 -4.22 -8.38
N ARG A 73 -0.56 -3.44 -8.01
CA ARG A 73 -0.73 -2.02 -7.70
C ARG A 73 -1.32 -1.39 -8.96
N GLY A 74 -2.62 -1.12 -8.95
CA GLY A 74 -3.36 -0.62 -10.11
C GLY A 74 -4.57 -1.46 -10.53
N ALA A 75 -4.91 -2.56 -9.85
CA ALA A 75 -6.25 -3.11 -9.99
C ALA A 75 -7.23 -2.09 -9.39
N ALA A 76 -7.85 -1.28 -10.26
CA ALA A 76 -9.08 -0.56 -9.96
C ALA A 76 -9.95 -1.50 -9.13
N ARG A 77 -10.50 -1.00 -8.03
CA ARG A 77 -11.44 -1.74 -7.19
C ARG A 77 -12.52 -2.28 -8.12
N THR A 78 -12.40 -3.54 -8.54
CA THR A 78 -13.43 -4.21 -9.33
C THR A 78 -14.56 -4.43 -8.36
N VAL A 79 -15.44 -3.44 -8.28
CA VAL A 79 -16.80 -3.67 -7.82
C VAL A 79 -17.28 -4.85 -8.62
N LYS A 80 -17.78 -5.90 -7.96
CA LYS A 80 -18.55 -6.94 -8.64
C LYS A 80 -19.77 -6.24 -9.22
N THR A 81 -19.66 -5.69 -10.41
CA THR A 81 -20.78 -5.09 -11.11
C THR A 81 -21.60 -6.26 -11.59
N ALA A 82 -22.80 -6.42 -11.02
CA ALA A 82 -23.87 -7.19 -11.64
C ALA A 82 -24.37 -6.43 -12.88
N ALA A 83 -23.46 -6.06 -13.79
CA ALA A 83 -23.81 -5.40 -15.04
C ALA A 83 -24.75 -6.30 -15.87
N SER A 84 -24.65 -7.61 -15.68
CA SER A 84 -25.54 -8.61 -16.28
C SER A 84 -26.96 -8.62 -15.72
N SER A 85 -27.25 -7.90 -14.63
CA SER A 85 -28.60 -7.80 -14.04
C SER A 85 -29.27 -6.44 -14.22
N LEU A 86 -28.60 -5.49 -14.90
CA LEU A 86 -29.14 -4.15 -15.14
C LEU A 86 -29.81 -4.10 -16.52
N SER A 87 -30.96 -3.42 -16.58
CA SER A 87 -31.62 -3.16 -17.86
C SER A 87 -30.84 -2.10 -18.66
N LEU A 88 -31.12 -2.01 -19.96
CA LEU A 88 -30.54 -0.97 -20.81
C LEU A 88 -30.88 0.44 -20.29
N ALA A 89 -32.09 0.64 -19.76
CA ALA A 89 -32.50 1.91 -19.17
C ALA A 89 -31.65 2.27 -17.94
N ASP A 90 -31.41 1.31 -17.05
CA ASP A 90 -30.57 1.52 -15.86
C ASP A 90 -29.12 1.87 -16.23
N LEU A 91 -28.61 1.31 -17.33
CA LEU A 91 -27.26 1.60 -17.82
C LEU A 91 -27.16 3.03 -18.39
N ILE A 92 -28.18 3.50 -19.08
CA ILE A 92 -28.24 4.88 -19.61
C ILE A 92 -28.27 5.87 -18.45
N GLU A 93 -29.15 5.66 -17.46
CA GLU A 93 -29.23 6.53 -16.28
C GLU A 93 -27.89 6.58 -15.53
N LYS A 94 -27.22 5.43 -15.38
CA LYS A 94 -25.90 5.38 -14.75
C LYS A 94 -24.83 6.11 -15.55
N ALA A 95 -24.89 6.08 -16.87
CA ALA A 95 -23.96 6.83 -17.72
C ALA A 95 -24.13 8.33 -17.50
N GLU A 96 -25.37 8.81 -17.49
CA GLU A 96 -25.69 10.23 -17.23
C GLU A 96 -25.22 10.66 -15.83
N GLN A 97 -25.41 9.82 -14.80
CA GLN A 97 -24.90 10.07 -13.45
C GLN A 97 -23.38 10.17 -13.42
N ILE A 98 -22.65 9.33 -14.17
CA ILE A 98 -21.20 9.39 -14.26
C ILE A 98 -20.74 10.68 -14.93
N ASP A 99 -21.41 11.10 -16.00
CA ASP A 99 -21.09 12.34 -16.71
C ASP A 99 -21.33 13.56 -15.85
N ALA A 100 -22.43 13.59 -15.08
CA ALA A 100 -22.69 14.65 -14.11
C ALA A 100 -21.61 14.74 -13.03
N LEU A 101 -21.20 13.60 -12.45
CA LEU A 101 -20.13 13.56 -11.46
C LEU A 101 -18.77 13.98 -12.04
N ALA A 102 -18.50 13.64 -13.30
CA ALA A 102 -17.29 14.06 -14.00
C ALA A 102 -17.27 15.58 -14.20
N ALA A 103 -18.39 16.17 -14.62
CA ALA A 103 -18.55 17.61 -14.79
C ALA A 103 -18.34 18.35 -13.46
N ASP A 104 -18.98 17.88 -12.38
CA ASP A 104 -18.82 18.45 -11.04
C ASP A 104 -17.36 18.43 -10.59
N ARG A 105 -16.71 17.26 -10.69
CA ARG A 105 -15.28 17.10 -10.36
C ARG A 105 -14.43 18.10 -11.11
N ASP A 106 -14.69 18.32 -12.40
CA ASP A 106 -13.87 19.20 -13.22
C ASP A 106 -14.13 20.69 -12.91
N ALA A 107 -15.37 21.05 -12.56
CA ALA A 107 -15.70 22.36 -12.01
C ALA A 107 -14.98 22.61 -10.67
N TRP A 108 -14.95 21.63 -9.77
CA TRP A 108 -14.18 21.71 -8.52
C TRP A 108 -12.69 21.90 -8.77
N LYS A 109 -12.10 21.12 -9.68
CA LYS A 109 -10.69 21.27 -10.05
C LYS A 109 -10.37 22.65 -10.64
N ALA A 110 -11.25 23.17 -11.49
CA ALA A 110 -11.08 24.50 -12.07
C ALA A 110 -11.07 25.58 -10.98
N ARG A 111 -12.04 25.53 -10.06
CA ARG A 111 -12.11 26.45 -8.91
C ARG A 111 -10.88 26.34 -8.01
N ALA A 112 -10.42 25.13 -7.71
CA ALA A 112 -9.24 24.91 -6.88
C ALA A 112 -7.98 25.53 -7.52
N ARG A 113 -7.74 25.29 -8.82
CA ARG A 113 -6.61 25.89 -9.54
C ARG A 113 -6.68 27.42 -9.56
N GLU A 114 -7.87 27.98 -9.71
CA GLU A 114 -8.04 29.43 -9.69
C GLU A 114 -7.78 30.02 -8.31
N ALA A 115 -8.21 29.34 -7.24
CA ALA A 115 -7.87 29.72 -5.88
C ALA A 115 -6.36 29.64 -5.62
N GLU A 116 -5.68 28.58 -6.07
CA GLU A 116 -4.23 28.43 -5.97
C GLU A 116 -3.48 29.56 -6.68
N LYS A 117 -3.92 29.95 -7.89
CA LYS A 117 -3.36 31.11 -8.61
C LYS A 117 -3.52 32.40 -7.81
N LYS A 118 -4.72 32.66 -7.27
CA LYS A 118 -4.98 33.84 -6.44
C LYS A 118 -4.12 33.88 -5.19
N LEU A 119 -3.99 32.76 -4.49
CA LEU A 119 -3.11 32.63 -3.32
C LEU A 119 -1.65 32.86 -3.67
N ARG A 120 -1.19 32.36 -4.83
CA ARG A 120 0.16 32.61 -5.31
C ARG A 120 0.39 34.10 -5.62
N MET A 121 -0.58 34.77 -6.25
CA MET A 121 -0.49 36.21 -6.50
C MET A 121 -0.40 37.02 -5.20
N LEU A 122 -1.26 36.71 -4.22
CA LEU A 122 -1.22 37.36 -2.90
C LEU A 122 0.11 37.12 -2.19
N ARG A 123 0.64 35.89 -2.22
CA ARG A 123 1.94 35.55 -1.63
C ARG A 123 3.08 36.37 -2.24
N ASN A 124 3.11 36.48 -3.57
CA ASN A 124 4.12 37.27 -4.27
C ASN A 124 4.00 38.76 -3.91
N ALA A 125 2.78 39.30 -3.82
CA ALA A 125 2.54 40.70 -3.47
C ALA A 125 2.97 41.05 -2.04
N LEU A 126 2.87 40.08 -1.11
CA LEU A 126 3.31 40.23 0.28
C LEU A 126 4.83 40.00 0.47
N GLY A 127 5.61 39.94 -0.61
CA GLY A 127 7.06 39.75 -0.55
C GLY A 127 7.49 38.31 -0.23
N GLY A 128 6.56 37.35 -0.26
CA GLY A 128 6.85 35.92 -0.13
C GLY A 128 7.43 35.35 -1.43
N ALA A 129 8.58 35.87 -1.86
CA ALA A 129 9.39 35.29 -2.92
C ALA A 129 10.39 34.31 -2.29
N ALA A 130 10.08 33.02 -2.36
CA ALA A 130 11.03 31.92 -2.26
C ALA A 130 10.75 30.95 -3.41
#